data_AF-A0A8J2PZ85-F1
#
_entry.id   AF-A0A8J2PZ85-F1
#
_cell.length_a   1.000
_cell.length_b   1.000
_cell.length_c   1.000
_cell.angle_alpha   90.00
_cell.angle_beta   90.00
_cell.angle_gamma   90.00
#
_symmetry.space_group_name_H-M   'P 1'
#
loop_
_entity.id
_entity.type
_entity.pdbx_description
1 polymer ?
#
loop_
_entity_poly.entity_id
_entity_poly.type
_entity_poly.pdbx_seq_one_letter_code
_entity_poly.pdbx_strand_id
1 'polypeptide(L)' 'PRNCMGQKIAITKAKIILAHIFRNFTVELDSPAETMVPIGNMILYPKDGLKIRLKKR' A
#
# COMPACT_ATOMS: atom_id res chain seq x y z
N PRO A 1 -21.72 18.00 -0.57
CA PRO A 1 -20.47 17.48 -1.19
C PRO A 1 -20.44 15.93 -1.28
N ARG A 2 -20.13 15.37 -2.46
CA ARG A 2 -20.07 13.91 -2.69
C ARG A 2 -18.70 13.35 -2.26
N ASN A 3 -18.70 12.47 -1.27
CA ASN A 3 -17.52 11.72 -0.81
C ASN A 3 -17.75 10.22 -1.01
N CYS A 4 -16.68 9.42 -0.96
CA CYS A 4 -16.81 7.96 -0.93
C CYS A 4 -17.44 7.53 0.41
N MET A 5 -18.62 6.89 0.36
CA MET A 5 -19.31 6.37 1.55
C MET A 5 -18.43 5.38 2.34
N GLY A 6 -17.56 4.64 1.65
CA GLY A 6 -16.64 3.68 2.25
C GLY A 6 -15.32 4.25 2.78
N GLN A 7 -15.05 5.56 2.62
CA GLN A 7 -13.74 6.15 2.89
C GLN A 7 -13.25 5.89 4.32
N LYS A 8 -14.11 6.11 5.32
CA LYS A 8 -13.75 5.91 6.74
C LYS A 8 -13.43 4.45 7.04
N ILE A 9 -14.23 3.53 6.49
CA ILE A 9 -14.03 2.08 6.67
C ILE A 9 -12.71 1.65 6.01
N ALA A 10 -12.44 2.12 4.79
CA ALA A 10 -11.22 1.81 4.05
C ALA A 10 -9.97 2.26 4.81
N ILE A 11 -9.96 3.50 5.33
CA ILE A 11 -8.84 4.04 6.10
C ILE A 11 -8.62 3.24 7.40
N THR A 12 -9.68 2.92 8.14
CA THR A 12 -9.56 2.15 9.38
C THR A 12 -8.98 0.76 9.11
N LYS A 13 -9.46 0.06 8.07
CA LYS A 13 -8.94 -1.25 7.68
C LYS A 13 -7.47 -1.18 7.28
N ALA A 14 -7.09 -0.20 6.46
CA ALA A 14 -5.71 -0.01 6.06
C ALA A 14 -4.78 0.23 7.27
N LYS A 15 -5.22 1.07 8.22
CA LYS A 15 -4.46 1.32 9.46
C LYS A 15 -4.25 0.07 10.30
N ILE A 16 -5.29 -0.75 10.48
CA ILE A 16 -5.20 -1.99 11.26
C ILE A 16 -4.17 -2.95 10.63
N ILE A 17 -4.25 -3.14 9.32
CA ILE A 17 -3.32 -4.01 8.58
C ILE A 17 -1.89 -3.47 8.68
N LEU A 18 -1.67 -2.18 8.40
CA LEU A 18 -0.35 -1.56 8.46
C LEU A 18 0.23 -1.59 9.89
N ALA A 19 -0.58 -1.34 10.92
CA ALA A 19 -0.13 -1.44 12.31
C ALA A 19 0.32 -2.86 12.67
N HIS A 20 -0.39 -3.89 12.20
CA HIS A 20 0.01 -5.28 12.42
C HIS A 20 1.32 -5.61 11.70
N ILE A 21 1.46 -5.21 10.43
CA ILE A 21 2.69 -5.44 9.65
C ILE A 21 3.86 -4.73 10.33
N PHE A 22 3.75 -3.43 10.60
CA PHE A 22 4.84 -2.64 11.18
C PHE A 22 5.17 -2.99 12.63
N ARG A 23 4.32 -3.73 13.36
CA ARG A 23 4.66 -4.21 14.71
C ARG A 23 5.53 -5.47 14.66
N ASN A 24 5.33 -6.32 13.65
CA ASN A 24 5.96 -7.65 13.57
C ASN A 24 7.07 -7.74 12.53
N PHE A 25 7.15 -6.80 11.59
CA PHE A 25 8.08 -6.85 10.47
C PHE A 25 8.77 -5.50 10.23
N THR A 26 10.01 -5.57 9.79
CA THR A 26 10.71 -4.50 9.10
C THR A 26 10.43 -4.66 7.60
N VAL A 27 9.96 -3.58 6.98
CA VAL A 27 9.54 -3.55 5.58
C VAL A 27 10.59 -2.78 4.79
N GLU A 28 11.15 -3.40 3.75
CA GLU A 28 12.12 -2.80 2.85
C GLU A 28 11.61 -2.87 1.41
N LEU A 29 11.96 -1.89 0.59
CA LEU A 29 11.72 -1.95 -0.85
C LEU A 29 12.71 -2.91 -1.51
N ASP A 30 12.23 -3.69 -2.47
CA ASP A 30 13.08 -4.57 -3.26
C ASP A 30 13.66 -3.88 -4.51
N SER A 31 13.10 -2.73 -4.89
CA SER A 31 13.59 -1.90 -5.98
C SER A 31 13.46 -0.40 -5.65
N PRO A 32 14.22 0.49 -6.31
CA PRO A 32 14.08 1.93 -6.13
C PRO A 32 12.67 2.41 -6.52
N ALA A 33 12.13 3.39 -5.80
CA ALA A 33 10.77 3.89 -6.03
C ALA A 33 10.57 4.48 -7.43
N GLU A 34 11.65 5.01 -8.01
CA GLU A 34 11.73 5.61 -9.34
C GLU A 34 11.47 4.58 -10.46
N THR A 35 11.63 3.29 -10.16
CA THR A 35 11.35 2.20 -11.12
C THR A 35 9.85 1.89 -11.23
N MET A 36 9.00 2.46 -10.38
CA MET A 36 7.57 2.18 -10.35
C MET A 36 6.84 2.93 -11.47
N VAL A 37 6.27 2.19 -12.41
CA VAL A 37 5.49 2.76 -13.53
C VAL A 37 4.00 2.78 -13.17
N PRO A 38 3.37 3.96 -13.02
CA PRO A 38 1.92 4.05 -12.79
C PRO A 38 1.14 3.78 -14.09
N ILE A 39 0.05 3.01 -13.97
CA ILE A 39 -0.95 2.80 -15.02
C ILE A 39 -2.27 3.43 -14.57
N GLY A 40 -2.83 4.29 -15.42
CA GLY A 40 -4.10 4.97 -15.20
C GLY A 40 -5.14 4.51 -16.20
N ASN A 41 -5.95 3.51 -15.83
CA ASN A 41 -7.13 3.11 -16.59
C ASN A 41 -8.38 3.61 -15.85
N MET A 42 -9.13 2.71 -15.21
CA MET A 42 -10.27 3.08 -14.35
C MET A 42 -9.83 3.55 -12.95
N ILE A 43 -8.71 3.01 -12.45
CA ILE A 43 -8.06 3.39 -11.20
C ILE A 43 -6.55 3.49 -11.47
N LEU A 44 -5.84 4.22 -10.60
CA LEU A 44 -4.38 4.30 -10.63
C LEU A 44 -3.76 3.12 -9.89
N TYR A 45 -2.85 2.38 -10.53
CA TYR A 45 -2.11 1.29 -9.91
C TYR A 45 -0.71 1.11 -10.53
N PRO A 46 0.28 0.56 -9.81
CA PRO A 46 1.59 0.28 -10.39
C PRO A 46 1.54 -0.94 -11.32
N LYS A 47 2.18 -0.87 -12.49
CA LYS A 47 2.19 -1.92 -13.52
C LYS A 47 2.57 -3.30 -12.98
N ASP A 48 3.65 -3.36 -12.22
CA ASP A 48 4.26 -4.60 -11.74
C ASP A 48 4.03 -4.84 -10.24
N GLY A 49 3.08 -4.12 -9.64
CA GLY A 49 2.86 -4.11 -8.20
C GLY A 49 3.97 -3.39 -7.42
N LEU A 50 3.99 -3.60 -6.10
CA LEU A 50 5.03 -3.11 -5.21
C LEU A 50 5.79 -4.30 -4.61
N LYS A 51 7.05 -4.48 -5.03
CA LYS A 51 7.91 -5.53 -4.51
C LYS A 51 8.53 -5.08 -3.19
N ILE A 52 8.17 -5.76 -2.10
CA ILE A 52 8.67 -5.49 -0.76
C ILE A 52 9.30 -6.75 -0.18
N ARG A 53 10.29 -6.56 0.69
CA ARG A 53 10.90 -7.59 1.51
C ARG A 53 10.49 -7.39 2.96
N LEU A 54 9.97 -8.44 3.56
CA LEU A 54 9.58 -8.48 4.96
C LEU A 54 10.64 -9.24 5.76
N LYS A 55 11.21 -8.58 6.77
CA LYS A 55 12.09 -9.20 7.75
C LYS A 55 11.37 -9.25 9.09
N LYS A 56 11.26 -10.43 9.71
CA LYS A 56 10.66 -10.56 11.04
C LYS A 56 11.48 -9.73 12.05
N ARG A 57 10.80 -8.97 12.89
CA ARG A 57 11.41 -8.23 14.00
C ARG A 57 11.68 -9.12 15.20
#